data_AF-A0A6A5X5Y7-F1
#
_entry.id   AF-A0A6A5X5Y7-F1
#
_cell.length_a   1.000
_cell.length_b   1.000
_cell.length_c   1.000
_cell.angle_alpha   90.00
_cell.angle_beta   90.00
_cell.angle_gamma   90.00
#
_symmetry.space_group_name_H-M   'P 1'
#
loop_
_entity.id
_entity.type
_entity.pdbx_description
1 polymer ?
#
loop_
_entity_poly.entity_id
_entity_poly.type
_entity_poly.pdbx_seq_one_letter_code
_entity_poly.pdbx_strand_id
1 'polypeptide(L)'
;MSLQTQTQPSRKKRTPADRLHQAVQNGFTPESSSCNDKPVYKKLAHLTKRPYKDMLELWQHYLQKHPTKDPTQFKTLEHFFEMVARQSRGTLNNGQSKHATTHSLKTQARQLRGALKRAKDQVKIEKEVLDMICNYIDGPLKEKLNLSSARRKATYLTIDNYVSMMEYY
;
A
#
# COMPACT_ATOMS: atom_id res chain seq x y z
N MET A 1 64.78 -3.45 13.01
CA MET A 1 63.77 -3.62 11.95
C MET A 1 62.51 -2.88 12.38
N SER A 2 62.29 -1.69 11.85
CA SER A 2 61.16 -0.82 12.24
C SER A 2 60.04 -0.97 11.22
N LEU A 3 58.93 -1.59 11.61
CA LEU A 3 57.72 -1.71 10.80
C LEU A 3 57.01 -0.35 10.76
N GLN A 4 57.07 0.33 9.61
CA GLN A 4 56.24 1.49 9.33
C GLN A 4 54.80 1.03 9.08
N THR A 5 53.93 1.22 10.07
CA THR A 5 52.48 1.16 9.89
C THR A 5 52.02 2.30 8.98
N GLN A 6 51.68 1.98 7.73
CA GLN A 6 50.98 2.89 6.83
C GLN A 6 49.55 3.08 7.34
N THR A 7 49.28 4.22 7.96
CA THR A 7 47.91 4.69 8.22
C THR A 7 47.23 5.02 6.91
N GLN A 8 46.21 4.22 6.54
CA GLN A 8 45.27 4.52 5.46
C GLN A 8 44.67 5.93 5.66
N PRO A 9 44.64 6.80 4.64
CA PRO A 9 44.08 8.13 4.78
C PRO A 9 42.57 8.03 5.07
N SER A 10 42.14 8.56 6.22
CA SER A 10 40.73 8.67 6.57
C SER A 10 40.00 9.45 5.48
N ARG A 11 39.04 8.83 4.81
CA ARG A 11 38.24 9.45 3.73
C ARG A 11 37.59 10.74 4.27
N LYS A 12 38.11 11.91 3.87
CA LYS A 12 37.51 13.21 4.25
C LYS A 12 36.03 13.20 3.91
N LYS A 13 35.17 13.47 4.89
CA LYS A 13 33.71 13.56 4.68
C LYS A 13 33.45 14.75 3.75
N ARG A 14 32.83 14.50 2.59
CA ARG A 14 32.43 15.55 1.64
C ARG A 14 31.39 16.47 2.27
N THR A 15 31.62 17.77 2.15
CA THR A 15 30.67 18.80 2.58
C THR A 15 29.44 18.81 1.65
N PRO A 16 28.31 19.43 2.03
CA PRO A 16 27.17 19.60 1.13
C PRO A 16 27.52 20.34 -0.16
N ALA A 17 28.39 21.37 -0.09
CA ALA A 17 28.85 22.13 -1.24
C ALA A 17 29.64 21.25 -2.23
N ASP A 18 30.55 20.40 -1.72
CA ASP A 18 31.32 19.47 -2.56
C ASP A 18 30.41 18.50 -3.33
N ARG A 19 29.30 18.07 -2.71
CA ARG A 19 28.33 17.15 -3.35
C ARG A 19 27.54 17.86 -4.45
N LEU A 20 27.13 19.10 -4.22
CA LEU A 20 26.43 19.88 -5.24
C LEU A 20 27.35 20.18 -6.43
N HIS A 21 28.58 20.60 -6.16
CA HIS A 21 29.59 20.83 -7.19
C HIS A 21 29.85 19.55 -8.02
N GLN A 22 30.00 18.41 -7.35
CA GLN A 22 30.16 17.13 -8.03
C GLN A 22 28.92 16.74 -8.86
N ALA A 23 27.70 17.05 -8.39
CA ALA A 23 26.49 16.81 -9.16
C ALA A 23 26.48 17.64 -10.45
N VAL A 24 26.84 18.93 -10.36
CA VAL A 24 26.96 19.82 -11.54
C VAL A 24 28.02 19.31 -12.50
N GLN A 25 29.20 18.89 -12.00
CA GLN A 25 30.23 18.26 -12.83
C GLN A 25 29.75 16.99 -13.55
N ASN A 26 28.83 16.25 -12.93
CA ASN A 26 28.21 15.07 -13.52
C ASN A 26 26.98 15.39 -14.41
N GLY A 27 26.77 16.66 -14.78
CA GLY A 27 25.70 17.07 -15.69
C GLY A 27 24.36 17.40 -15.04
N PHE A 28 24.31 17.59 -13.71
CA PHE A 28 23.11 18.14 -13.06
C PHE A 28 22.89 19.59 -13.48
N THR A 29 21.75 19.87 -14.10
CA THR A 29 21.32 21.24 -14.41
C THR A 29 20.65 21.85 -13.17
N PRO A 30 21.14 23.00 -12.66
CA PRO A 30 20.52 23.69 -11.52
C PRO A 30 19.12 24.23 -11.84
N GLU A 31 18.84 24.47 -13.12
CA GLU A 31 17.56 24.95 -13.61
C GLU A 31 16.50 23.84 -13.54
N SER A 32 15.41 24.09 -12.83
CA SER A 32 14.31 23.14 -12.68
C SER A 32 13.30 23.20 -13.82
N SER A 33 13.58 23.95 -14.90
CA SER A 33 12.67 24.09 -16.06
C SER A 33 12.37 22.76 -16.77
N SER A 34 13.25 21.76 -16.63
CA SER A 34 13.05 20.40 -17.13
C SER A 34 12.22 19.51 -16.19
N CYS A 35 12.03 19.93 -14.93
CA CYS A 35 11.23 19.22 -13.95
C CYS A 35 9.75 19.57 -14.14
N ASN A 36 8.88 18.57 -14.03
CA ASN A 36 7.43 18.77 -14.05
C ASN A 36 6.82 18.24 -12.76
N ASP A 37 5.72 18.85 -12.33
CA ASP A 37 4.98 18.44 -11.13
C ASP A 37 4.12 17.19 -11.35
N LYS A 38 4.27 16.49 -12.48
CA LYS A 38 3.45 15.31 -12.77
C LYS A 38 3.93 14.16 -11.87
N PRO A 39 3.05 13.61 -11.02
CA PRO A 39 3.44 12.54 -10.12
C PRO A 39 3.81 11.28 -10.91
N VAL A 40 5.02 10.77 -10.69
CA VAL A 40 5.49 9.50 -11.26
C VAL A 40 5.13 8.36 -10.30
N TYR A 41 4.26 7.45 -10.74
CA TYR A 41 3.82 6.31 -9.95
C TYR A 41 4.61 5.05 -10.25
N LYS A 42 4.98 4.30 -9.19
CA LYS A 42 5.50 2.93 -9.36
C LYS A 42 4.48 2.09 -10.12
N LYS A 43 4.96 1.37 -11.15
CA LYS A 43 4.17 0.39 -11.91
C LYS A 43 3.59 -0.65 -10.93
N LEU A 44 2.29 -0.91 -11.06
CA LEU A 44 1.61 -1.95 -10.29
C LEU A 44 2.08 -3.33 -10.78
N ALA A 45 2.35 -4.23 -9.83
CA ALA A 45 2.61 -5.63 -10.14
C ALA A 45 1.35 -6.24 -10.79
N HIS A 46 1.53 -7.20 -11.69
CA HIS A 46 0.44 -7.76 -12.51
C HIS A 46 -0.77 -8.20 -11.67
N LEU A 47 -0.53 -8.99 -10.62
CA LEU A 47 -1.57 -9.51 -9.72
C LEU A 47 -2.27 -8.42 -8.88
N THR A 48 -1.64 -7.25 -8.72
CA THR A 48 -2.20 -6.14 -7.93
C THR A 48 -3.07 -5.18 -8.73
N LYS A 49 -3.06 -5.27 -10.07
CA LYS A 49 -3.86 -4.39 -10.93
C LYS A 49 -5.36 -4.60 -10.73
N ARG A 50 -5.80 -5.86 -10.70
CA ARG A 50 -7.21 -6.22 -10.56
C ARG A 50 -7.80 -5.73 -9.23
N PRO A 51 -7.21 -6.00 -8.06
CA PRO A 51 -7.74 -5.48 -6.79
C PRO A 51 -7.87 -3.95 -6.72
N TYR A 52 -6.97 -3.21 -7.37
CA TYR A 52 -7.08 -1.74 -7.45
C TYR A 52 -8.28 -1.32 -8.30
N LYS A 53 -8.46 -1.97 -9.46
CA LYS A 53 -9.59 -1.73 -10.36
C LYS A 53 -10.92 -2.06 -9.67
N ASP A 54 -11.03 -3.26 -9.10
CA ASP A 54 -12.25 -3.74 -8.44
C ASP A 54 -12.68 -2.81 -7.29
N MET A 55 -11.72 -2.32 -6.49
CA MET A 55 -12.02 -1.35 -5.41
C MET A 55 -12.47 0.01 -5.93
N LEU A 56 -11.93 0.47 -7.06
CA LEU A 56 -12.33 1.73 -7.68
C LEU A 56 -13.74 1.64 -8.28
N GLU A 57 -14.05 0.53 -8.96
CA GLU A 57 -15.39 0.28 -9.50
C GLU A 57 -16.43 0.17 -8.39
N LEU A 58 -16.11 -0.55 -7.30
CA LEU A 58 -16.97 -0.64 -6.12
C LEU A 58 -17.24 0.74 -5.50
N TRP A 59 -16.20 1.58 -5.42
CA TRP A 59 -16.34 2.96 -4.95
C TRP A 59 -17.24 3.80 -5.87
N GLN A 60 -17.10 3.68 -7.19
CA GLN A 60 -17.94 4.39 -8.16
C GLN A 60 -19.42 3.97 -8.04
N HIS A 61 -19.69 2.68 -7.88
CA HIS A 61 -21.06 2.19 -7.62
C HIS A 61 -21.63 2.69 -6.30
N TYR A 62 -20.80 2.78 -5.26
CA TYR A 62 -21.22 3.38 -4.00
C TYR A 62 -21.59 4.87 -4.17
N LEU A 63 -20.83 5.63 -4.96
CA LEU A 63 -21.16 7.03 -5.27
C LEU A 63 -22.45 7.20 -6.08
N GLN A 64 -22.81 6.25 -6.95
CA GLN A 64 -24.10 6.29 -7.66
C GLN A 64 -25.29 6.28 -6.70
N LYS A 65 -25.16 5.62 -5.55
CA LYS A 65 -26.19 5.58 -4.49
C LYS A 65 -26.02 6.68 -3.44
N HIS A 66 -24.84 7.29 -3.37
CA HIS A 66 -24.49 8.33 -2.41
C HIS A 66 -23.70 9.47 -3.08
N PRO A 67 -24.33 10.25 -3.99
CA PRO A 67 -23.62 11.14 -4.91
C PRO A 67 -22.92 12.32 -4.23
N THR A 68 -23.33 12.70 -3.02
CA THR A 68 -22.75 13.82 -2.27
C THR A 68 -21.57 13.43 -1.37
N LYS A 69 -21.10 12.18 -1.45
CA LYS A 69 -20.05 11.66 -0.57
C LYS A 69 -18.66 11.95 -1.11
N ASP A 70 -17.84 12.58 -0.28
CA ASP A 70 -16.43 12.86 -0.58
C ASP A 70 -15.51 11.77 0.00
N PRO A 71 -14.70 11.07 -0.84
CA PRO A 71 -13.77 10.03 -0.40
C PRO A 71 -12.60 10.52 0.48
N THR A 72 -12.37 11.82 0.58
CA THR A 72 -11.33 12.39 1.45
C THR A 72 -11.79 12.51 2.90
N GLN A 73 -13.10 12.44 3.15
CA GLN A 73 -13.68 12.56 4.48
C GLN A 73 -13.68 11.22 5.21
N PHE A 74 -13.21 11.23 6.46
CA PHE A 74 -13.19 10.04 7.31
C PHE A 74 -14.58 9.40 7.44
N LYS A 75 -15.62 10.20 7.75
CA LYS A 75 -17.00 9.71 7.90
C LYS A 75 -17.54 9.01 6.66
N THR A 76 -17.15 9.46 5.47
CA THR A 76 -17.53 8.82 4.21
C THR A 76 -16.89 7.46 4.07
N LEU A 77 -15.58 7.39 4.33
CA LEU A 77 -14.82 6.14 4.25
C LEU A 77 -15.27 5.15 5.34
N GLU A 78 -15.65 5.62 6.53
CA GLU A 78 -16.20 4.79 7.60
C GLU A 78 -17.45 4.02 7.13
N HIS A 79 -18.42 4.76 6.56
CA HIS A 79 -19.64 4.17 6.01
C HIS A 79 -19.36 3.22 4.83
N PHE A 80 -18.43 3.62 3.94
CA PHE A 80 -18.02 2.76 2.83
C PHE A 80 -17.35 1.47 3.31
N PHE A 81 -16.42 1.53 4.27
CA PHE A 81 -15.73 0.34 4.77
C PHE A 81 -16.61 -0.57 5.61
N GLU A 82 -17.67 -0.05 6.24
CA GLU A 82 -18.70 -0.91 6.82
C GLU A 82 -19.43 -1.71 5.72
N MET A 83 -19.81 -1.08 4.60
CA MET A 83 -20.41 -1.78 3.46
C MET A 83 -19.45 -2.83 2.89
N VAL A 84 -18.18 -2.47 2.70
CA VAL A 84 -17.14 -3.41 2.23
C VAL A 84 -16.99 -4.60 3.17
N ALA A 85 -16.99 -4.38 4.49
CA ALA A 85 -16.90 -5.45 5.48
C ALA A 85 -18.11 -6.39 5.46
N ARG A 86 -19.33 -5.85 5.28
CA ARG A 86 -20.57 -6.63 5.22
C ARG A 86 -20.67 -7.48 3.96
N GLN A 87 -20.22 -6.96 2.81
CA GLN A 87 -20.23 -7.74 1.56
C GLN A 87 -19.11 -8.79 1.50
N SER A 88 -17.97 -8.50 2.13
CA SER A 88 -16.80 -9.37 2.02
C SER A 88 -16.98 -10.68 2.80
N ARG A 89 -16.81 -11.81 2.11
CA ARG A 89 -16.75 -13.14 2.75
C ARG A 89 -15.32 -13.50 3.11
N GLY A 90 -15.15 -14.10 4.29
CA GLY A 90 -13.86 -14.64 4.74
C GLY A 90 -13.59 -16.01 4.13
N THR A 91 -12.33 -16.29 3.80
CA THR A 91 -11.86 -17.60 3.34
C THR A 91 -10.80 -18.19 4.28
N LEU A 92 -10.88 -17.86 5.58
CA LEU A 92 -10.01 -18.52 6.54
C LEU A 92 -10.40 -20.01 6.59
N ASN A 93 -9.39 -20.88 6.39
CA ASN A 93 -9.52 -22.35 6.28
C ASN A 93 -10.08 -23.04 7.55
N ASN A 94 -10.54 -22.29 8.54
CA ASN A 94 -11.11 -22.82 9.78
C ASN A 94 -12.64 -22.90 9.76
N GLY A 95 -13.30 -22.58 8.64
CA GLY A 95 -14.77 -22.69 8.50
C GLY A 95 -15.59 -21.74 9.38
N GLN A 96 -14.94 -20.92 10.22
CA GLN A 96 -15.59 -20.09 11.23
C GLN A 96 -15.80 -18.63 10.80
N SER A 97 -15.04 -18.13 9.82
CA SER A 97 -15.11 -16.72 9.44
C SER A 97 -16.03 -16.49 8.24
N LYS A 98 -17.30 -16.18 8.52
CA LYS A 98 -18.27 -15.72 7.51
C LYS A 98 -17.87 -14.39 6.86
N HIS A 99 -17.06 -13.58 7.55
CA HIS A 99 -16.67 -12.23 7.15
C HIS A 99 -15.16 -12.09 6.90
N ALA A 100 -14.78 -11.05 6.15
CA ALA A 100 -13.38 -10.69 5.94
C ALA A 100 -12.63 -10.42 7.26
N THR A 101 -11.31 -10.59 7.22
CA THR A 101 -10.43 -10.22 8.34
C THR A 101 -10.18 -8.72 8.36
N THR A 102 -9.83 -8.17 9.55
CA THR A 102 -9.42 -6.76 9.65
C THR A 102 -8.20 -6.47 8.78
N HIS A 103 -7.32 -7.46 8.58
CA HIS A 103 -6.15 -7.33 7.70
C HIS A 103 -6.53 -7.18 6.22
N SER A 104 -7.50 -7.98 5.75
CA SER A 104 -8.01 -7.88 4.38
C SER A 104 -8.66 -6.51 4.13
N LEU A 105 -9.47 -6.03 5.07
CA LEU A 105 -10.14 -4.72 4.95
C LEU A 105 -9.14 -3.56 4.91
N LYS A 106 -8.12 -3.58 5.77
CA LYS A 106 -7.03 -2.58 5.71
C LYS A 106 -6.26 -2.64 4.39
N THR A 107 -6.14 -3.82 3.79
CA THR A 107 -5.52 -3.97 2.46
C THR A 107 -6.40 -3.32 1.40
N GLN A 108 -7.71 -3.53 1.45
CA GLN A 108 -8.69 -2.87 0.57
C GLN A 108 -8.70 -1.33 0.76
N ALA A 109 -8.52 -0.82 1.98
CA ALA A 109 -8.34 0.61 2.24
C ALA A 109 -7.12 1.20 1.53
N ARG A 110 -5.98 0.50 1.59
CA ARG A 110 -4.77 0.90 0.87
C ARG A 110 -4.93 0.81 -0.64
N GLN A 111 -5.64 -0.21 -1.14
CA GLN A 111 -5.95 -0.38 -2.56
C GLN A 111 -6.84 0.74 -3.08
N LEU A 112 -7.92 1.09 -2.36
CA LEU A 112 -8.81 2.20 -2.72
C LEU A 112 -8.03 3.51 -2.81
N ARG A 113 -7.27 3.86 -1.76
CA ARG A 113 -6.42 5.07 -1.77
C ARG A 113 -5.46 5.07 -2.95
N GLY A 114 -4.82 3.93 -3.21
CA GLY A 114 -3.89 3.77 -4.32
C GLY A 114 -4.56 3.91 -5.69
N ALA A 115 -5.79 3.43 -5.83
CA ALA A 115 -6.57 3.49 -7.05
C ALA A 115 -7.09 4.90 -7.32
N LEU A 116 -7.68 5.56 -6.32
CA LEU A 116 -8.15 6.96 -6.41
C LEU A 116 -7.01 7.92 -6.79
N LYS A 117 -5.83 7.75 -6.18
CA LYS A 117 -4.64 8.55 -6.52
C LYS A 117 -4.20 8.39 -7.98
N ARG A 118 -4.48 7.24 -8.60
CA ARG A 118 -4.10 6.91 -9.99
C ARG A 118 -5.23 7.13 -11.00
N ALA A 119 -6.45 7.37 -10.53
CA ALA A 119 -7.60 7.64 -11.39
C ALA A 119 -7.44 9.00 -12.10
N LYS A 120 -8.29 9.25 -13.09
CA LYS A 120 -8.28 10.49 -13.89
C LYS A 120 -8.34 11.74 -13.01
N ASP A 121 -9.17 11.71 -11.98
CA ASP A 121 -9.40 12.84 -11.07
C ASP A 121 -8.34 12.94 -9.95
N GLN A 122 -7.40 11.98 -9.90
CA GLN A 122 -6.25 11.94 -8.98
C GLN A 122 -6.56 12.26 -7.51
N VAL A 123 -7.72 11.82 -7.02
CA VAL A 123 -8.17 12.13 -5.67
C VAL A 123 -7.18 11.58 -4.64
N LYS A 124 -6.67 12.48 -3.79
CA LYS A 124 -5.65 12.17 -2.78
C LYS A 124 -6.30 12.04 -1.41
N ILE A 125 -6.38 10.81 -0.91
CA ILE A 125 -6.68 10.57 0.51
C ILE A 125 -5.40 10.80 1.32
N GLU A 126 -5.47 11.72 2.28
CA GLU A 126 -4.34 11.99 3.17
C GLU A 126 -3.97 10.77 4.01
N LYS A 127 -2.69 10.67 4.37
CA LYS A 127 -2.20 9.52 5.13
C LYS A 127 -2.94 9.38 6.46
N GLU A 128 -3.17 10.50 7.14
CA GLU A 128 -3.86 10.55 8.42
C GLU A 128 -5.27 9.95 8.33
N VAL A 129 -6.05 10.31 7.31
CA VAL A 129 -7.39 9.75 7.07
C VAL A 129 -7.33 8.24 6.83
N LEU A 130 -6.34 7.75 6.08
CA LEU A 130 -6.14 6.31 5.90
C LEU A 130 -5.80 5.60 7.23
N ASP A 131 -4.97 6.21 8.07
CA ASP A 131 -4.59 5.67 9.36
C ASP A 131 -5.81 5.64 10.31
N MET A 132 -6.64 6.69 10.32
CA MET A 132 -7.92 6.71 11.03
C MET A 132 -8.83 5.57 10.58
N ILE A 133 -8.94 5.31 9.28
CA ILE A 133 -9.74 4.18 8.75
C ILE A 133 -9.17 2.82 9.17
N CYS A 134 -7.84 2.67 9.19
CA CYS A 134 -7.22 1.45 9.69
C CYS A 134 -7.54 1.22 11.17
N ASN A 135 -7.53 2.27 11.99
CA ASN A 135 -7.89 2.21 13.41
C ASN A 135 -9.38 1.90 13.60
N TYR A 136 -10.26 2.50 12.80
CA TYR A 136 -11.69 2.17 12.78
C TYR A 136 -11.94 0.69 12.48
N ILE A 137 -11.23 0.14 11.49
CA ILE A 137 -11.33 -1.27 11.09
C ILE A 137 -10.86 -2.21 12.22
N ASP A 138 -9.79 -1.87 12.93
CA ASP A 138 -9.25 -2.70 14.02
C ASP A 138 -10.03 -2.57 15.35
N GLY A 139 -10.76 -1.46 15.55
CA GLY A 139 -11.55 -1.19 16.75
C GLY A 139 -13.06 -1.29 16.50
N PRO A 140 -13.79 -0.16 16.36
CA PRO A 140 -15.25 -0.15 16.32
C PRO A 140 -15.88 -1.11 15.30
N LEU A 141 -15.34 -1.19 14.08
CA LEU A 141 -15.91 -2.06 13.04
C LEU A 141 -15.67 -3.55 13.35
N LYS A 142 -14.51 -3.87 13.92
CA LYS A 142 -14.18 -5.23 14.36
C LYS A 142 -15.16 -5.70 15.43
N GLU A 143 -15.41 -4.88 16.43
CA GLU A 143 -16.35 -5.18 17.52
C GLU A 143 -17.77 -5.32 16.98
N LYS A 144 -18.21 -4.37 16.14
CA LYS A 144 -19.56 -4.34 15.56
C LYS A 144 -19.90 -5.58 14.72
N LEU A 145 -18.95 -6.11 13.95
CA LEU A 145 -19.16 -7.22 13.03
C LEU A 145 -18.48 -8.53 13.46
N ASN A 146 -17.92 -8.56 14.67
CA ASN A 146 -17.12 -9.68 15.19
C ASN A 146 -16.04 -10.16 14.20
N LEU A 147 -15.26 -9.22 13.67
CA LEU A 147 -14.26 -9.52 12.64
C LEU A 147 -13.02 -10.20 13.23
N SER A 148 -12.48 -11.18 12.50
CA SER A 148 -11.24 -11.83 12.90
C SER A 148 -10.02 -10.97 12.58
N SER A 149 -9.06 -10.92 13.51
CA SER A 149 -7.70 -10.39 13.27
C SER A 149 -6.71 -11.49 12.89
N ALA A 150 -7.16 -12.74 12.75
CA ALA A 150 -6.29 -13.86 12.41
C ALA A 150 -5.68 -13.68 11.02
N ARG A 151 -4.44 -14.17 10.88
CA ARG A 151 -3.75 -14.24 9.60
C ARG A 151 -3.63 -15.68 9.18
N ARG A 152 -3.69 -15.92 7.87
CA ARG A 152 -3.30 -17.21 7.31
C ARG A 152 -1.84 -17.46 7.69
N LYS A 153 -1.55 -18.63 8.26
CA LYS A 153 -0.17 -19.05 8.50
C LYS A 153 0.57 -19.04 7.16
N ALA A 154 1.80 -18.56 7.15
CA ALA A 154 2.63 -18.63 5.96
C ALA A 154 2.80 -20.11 5.58
N THR A 155 2.45 -20.45 4.34
CA THR A 155 2.77 -21.76 3.77
C THR A 155 4.12 -21.61 3.10
N TYR A 156 5.13 -22.29 3.64
CA TYR A 156 6.44 -22.38 3.02
C TYR A 156 6.39 -23.43 1.90
N LEU A 157 7.17 -23.20 0.84
CA LEU A 157 7.42 -24.22 -0.17
C LEU A 157 8.27 -25.32 0.48
N THR A 158 7.64 -26.40 0.89
CA THR A 158 8.32 -27.62 1.34
C THR A 158 8.53 -28.53 0.14
N ILE A 159 9.45 -29.49 0.26
CA ILE A 159 9.69 -30.52 -0.76
C ILE A 159 8.37 -31.24 -1.08
N ASP A 160 7.58 -31.59 -0.05
CA ASP A 160 6.28 -32.24 -0.22
C ASP A 160 5.28 -31.37 -1.00
N ASN A 161 5.20 -30.06 -0.69
CA ASN A 161 4.33 -29.13 -1.42
C ASN A 161 4.77 -28.97 -2.89
N TYR A 162 6.07 -29.02 -3.16
CA TYR A 162 6.61 -28.94 -4.52
C TYR A 162 6.31 -30.20 -5.33
N VAL A 163 6.52 -31.39 -4.76
CA VAL A 163 6.19 -32.68 -5.40
C VAL A 163 4.71 -32.75 -5.71
N SER A 164 3.83 -32.42 -4.75
CA SER A 164 2.38 -32.36 -5.00
C SER A 164 1.98 -31.31 -6.04
N MET A 165 2.71 -30.20 -6.19
CA MET A 165 2.43 -29.24 -7.26
C MET A 165 2.86 -29.75 -8.65
N MET A 166 3.90 -30.58 -8.71
CA MET A 166 4.42 -31.17 -9.94
C MET A 166 3.61 -32.40 -10.41
N GLU A 167 2.94 -33.11 -9.50
CA GLU A 167 2.13 -34.29 -9.84
C GLU A 167 0.76 -33.95 -10.44
N TYR A 168 0.26 -32.72 -10.25
CA TYR A 168 -1.04 -32.24 -10.74
C TYR A 168 -0.93 -31.24 -11.91
N TYR A 169 0.24 -31.14 -12.53
CA TYR A 169 0.53 -30.36 -13.75
C TYR A 169 1.30 -31.22 -14.76
#